data_AF-A0A392P7G3-F1
#
_entry.id   AF-A0A392P7G3-F1
#
_cell.length_a   1.000
_cell.length_b   1.000
_cell.length_c   1.000
_cell.angle_alpha   90.00
_cell.angle_beta   90.00
_cell.angle_gamma   90.00
#
_symmetry.space_group_name_H-M   'P 1'
#
loop_
_entity.id
_entity.type
_entity.pdbx_description
1 polymer ?
#
loop_
_entity_poly.entity_id
_entity_poly.type
_entity_poly.pdbx_seq_one_letter_code
_entity_poly.pdbx_strand_id
1 'polypeptide(L)'
;MCNRKTLSESIPLSPQSNVPVLARSVWNSNLEFEFDLIRSNIDSFPLISMDTEFPGVIVRADSGDPSFKHRGASLYAVLKANVDRLHLIQIGLTLSDHKGNLPTLGSAKSYIWEFNFKDFDVARDDHAADSVELLRRQGIDFEKNREFGIDS
;
A
#
# COMPACT_ATOMS: atom_id res chain seq x y z
N MET A 1 49.00 9.80 8.46
CA MET A 1 48.24 11.06 8.44
C MET A 1 47.49 11.14 7.12
N CYS A 2 46.20 10.78 7.12
CA CYS A 2 45.34 10.79 5.94
C CYS A 2 44.26 11.85 6.16
N ASN A 3 44.19 12.83 5.26
CA ASN A 3 43.34 14.01 5.38
C ASN A 3 41.86 13.63 5.18
N ARG A 4 41.08 13.78 6.25
CA ARG A 4 39.62 13.70 6.27
C ARG A 4 39.08 14.98 5.62
N LYS A 5 38.67 14.92 4.34
CA LYS A 5 37.82 15.97 3.76
C LYS A 5 36.38 15.72 4.19
N THR A 6 35.87 16.61 5.02
CA THR A 6 34.46 16.85 5.31
C THR A 6 33.76 17.39 4.08
N LEU A 7 32.69 16.73 3.63
CA LEU A 7 31.57 17.35 2.91
C LEU A 7 30.30 16.63 3.35
N SER A 8 29.76 17.05 4.49
CA SER A 8 28.35 16.86 4.81
C SER A 8 27.58 17.96 4.09
N GLU A 9 27.49 17.88 2.77
CA GLU A 9 26.46 18.63 2.05
C GLU A 9 25.15 17.87 2.29
N SER A 10 24.35 18.39 3.23
CA SER A 10 22.93 18.07 3.27
C SER A 10 22.36 18.35 1.89
N ILE A 11 21.88 17.31 1.21
CA ILE A 11 21.08 17.46 0.00
C ILE A 11 20.01 18.48 0.36
N PRO A 12 19.92 19.63 -0.34
CA PRO A 12 18.82 20.54 -0.09
C PRO A 12 17.56 19.75 -0.40
N LEU A 13 16.74 19.48 0.62
CA LEU A 13 15.37 19.09 0.40
C LEU A 13 14.77 20.24 -0.40
N SER A 14 14.65 20.04 -1.71
CA SER A 14 13.95 20.96 -2.59
C SER A 14 12.63 21.29 -1.92
N PRO A 15 12.20 22.56 -1.88
CA PRO A 15 10.94 22.91 -1.28
C PRO A 15 9.87 22.02 -1.91
N GLN A 16 9.30 21.12 -1.11
CA GLN A 16 8.17 20.31 -1.53
C GLN A 16 7.15 21.32 -2.01
N SER A 17 6.86 21.30 -3.31
CA SER A 17 5.82 22.15 -3.87
C SER A 17 4.58 21.96 -3.02
N ASN A 18 4.00 23.04 -2.50
CA ASN A 18 2.89 23.03 -1.55
C ASN A 18 1.56 22.59 -2.20
N VAL A 19 1.65 21.71 -3.19
CA VAL A 19 0.56 21.18 -4.01
C VAL A 19 -0.17 20.14 -3.15
N PRO A 20 -1.46 20.32 -2.87
CA PRO A 20 -2.23 19.35 -2.11
C PRO A 20 -2.23 17.99 -2.82
N VAL A 21 -1.93 16.93 -2.08
CA VAL A 21 -2.05 15.55 -2.55
C VAL A 21 -3.43 15.03 -2.18
N LEU A 22 -4.14 14.44 -3.14
CA LEU A 22 -5.44 13.80 -2.91
C LEU A 22 -5.39 12.32 -3.28
N ALA A 23 -5.93 11.50 -2.39
CA ALA A 23 -6.24 10.11 -2.69
C ALA A 23 -7.51 10.01 -3.53
N ARG A 24 -7.43 9.31 -4.65
CA ARG A 24 -8.54 8.94 -5.51
C ARG A 24 -9.01 7.56 -5.07
N SER A 25 -10.14 7.48 -4.38
CA SER A 25 -10.72 6.19 -4.00
C SER A 25 -11.28 5.49 -5.25
N VAL A 26 -10.71 4.32 -5.53
CA VAL A 26 -11.07 3.44 -6.64
C VAL A 26 -11.94 2.32 -6.10
N TRP A 27 -13.10 2.16 -6.73
CA TRP A 27 -14.15 1.20 -6.46
C TRP A 27 -14.49 0.47 -7.76
N ASN A 28 -15.35 -0.54 -7.73
CA ASN A 28 -15.70 -1.31 -8.92
C ASN A 28 -16.29 -0.42 -10.04
N SER A 29 -17.06 0.60 -9.68
CA SER A 29 -17.76 1.47 -10.64
C SER A 29 -16.86 2.41 -11.44
N ASN A 30 -15.66 2.74 -10.94
CA ASN A 30 -14.70 3.64 -11.60
C ASN A 30 -13.36 2.98 -11.90
N LEU A 31 -13.23 1.66 -11.70
CA LEU A 31 -11.98 0.92 -11.85
C LEU A 31 -11.29 1.15 -13.19
N GLU A 32 -12.01 0.93 -14.29
CA GLU A 32 -11.45 1.08 -15.64
C GLU A 32 -11.02 2.51 -15.94
N PHE A 33 -11.83 3.50 -15.52
CA PHE A 33 -11.51 4.91 -15.71
C PHE A 33 -10.21 5.30 -14.99
N GLU A 34 -10.02 4.85 -13.75
CA GLU A 34 -8.81 5.14 -12.98
C GLU A 34 -7.60 4.39 -13.54
N PHE A 35 -7.77 3.18 -14.05
CA PHE A 35 -6.72 2.47 -14.77
C PHE A 35 -6.30 3.18 -16.06
N ASP A 36 -7.22 3.75 -16.83
CA ASP A 36 -6.88 4.53 -18.02
C ASP A 36 -6.07 5.78 -17.68
N LEU A 37 -6.37 6.43 -16.55
CA LEU A 37 -5.56 7.52 -16.03
C LEU A 37 -4.16 7.05 -15.66
N ILE A 38 -4.03 5.93 -14.95
CA ILE A 38 -2.74 5.34 -14.59
C ILE A 38 -1.93 5.01 -15.85
N ARG A 39 -2.54 4.31 -16.82
CA ARG A 39 -1.90 3.95 -18.11
C ARG A 39 -1.40 5.17 -18.85
N SER A 40 -2.19 6.26 -18.86
CA SER A 40 -1.81 7.50 -19.56
C SER A 40 -0.66 8.25 -18.88
N ASN A 41 -0.37 7.98 -17.60
CA ASN A 41 0.64 8.71 -16.83
C ASN A 41 1.89 7.87 -16.51
N ILE A 42 1.83 6.55 -16.57
CA ILE A 42 2.91 5.66 -16.11
C ILE A 42 4.24 5.89 -16.83
N ASP A 43 4.21 6.26 -18.12
CA ASP A 43 5.43 6.57 -18.87
C ASP A 43 6.12 7.86 -18.41
N SER A 44 5.34 8.84 -17.92
CA SER A 44 5.85 10.11 -17.40
C SER A 44 6.21 10.03 -15.91
N PHE A 45 5.57 9.12 -15.17
CA PHE A 45 5.74 8.90 -13.74
C PHE A 45 6.05 7.42 -13.47
N PRO A 46 7.23 6.92 -13.87
CA PRO A 46 7.52 5.47 -13.92
C PRO A 46 7.88 4.85 -12.57
N LEU A 47 8.05 5.64 -11.50
CA LEU A 47 8.37 5.12 -10.18
C LEU A 47 7.08 4.86 -9.41
N ILE A 48 6.87 3.61 -9.00
CA ILE A 48 5.66 3.19 -8.29
C ILE A 48 6.00 2.88 -6.83
N SER A 49 5.34 3.57 -5.91
CA SER A 49 5.25 3.14 -4.51
C SER A 49 3.90 2.46 -4.29
N MET A 50 3.91 1.37 -3.52
CA MET A 50 2.74 0.57 -3.22
C MET A 50 2.68 0.28 -1.72
N ASP A 51 1.46 0.27 -1.18
CA ASP A 51 1.16 -0.19 0.16
C ASP A 51 -0.14 -1.00 0.14
N THR A 52 -0.33 -1.88 1.13
CA THR A 52 -1.48 -2.80 1.17
C THR A 52 -2.03 -2.92 2.58
N GLU A 53 -3.36 -2.89 2.69
CA GLU A 53 -4.04 -3.20 3.95
C GLU A 53 -4.70 -4.58 3.87
N PHE A 54 -4.44 -5.40 4.88
CA PHE A 54 -4.96 -6.77 5.00
C PHE A 54 -5.30 -7.05 6.47
N PRO A 55 -6.13 -8.06 6.77
CA PRO A 55 -6.73 -8.26 8.09
C PRO A 55 -5.76 -8.89 9.13
N GLY A 56 -4.50 -8.45 9.13
CA GLY A 56 -3.49 -8.80 10.12
C GLY A 56 -2.75 -10.11 9.84
N VAL A 57 -2.22 -10.73 10.90
CA VAL A 57 -1.41 -11.95 10.81
C VAL A 57 -1.99 -13.01 11.75
N ILE A 58 -2.49 -14.11 11.18
CA ILE A 58 -3.13 -15.22 11.89
C ILE A 58 -2.19 -16.42 12.07
N VAL A 59 -1.27 -16.65 11.13
CA VAL A 59 -0.23 -17.68 11.24
C VAL A 59 1.04 -17.03 11.76
N ARG A 60 1.55 -17.52 12.88
CA ARG A 60 2.80 -17.02 13.50
C ARG A 60 3.82 -18.13 13.58
N ALA A 61 5.08 -17.75 13.53
CA ALA A 61 6.20 -18.64 13.80
C ALA A 61 6.13 -19.15 15.24
N ASP A 62 6.30 -20.46 15.45
CA ASP A 62 6.50 -21.00 16.78
C ASP A 62 7.85 -20.51 17.32
N SER A 63 7.78 -19.69 18.38
CA SER A 63 8.96 -19.07 19.01
C SER A 63 9.89 -20.08 19.71
N GLY A 64 9.45 -21.34 19.84
CA GLY A 64 10.17 -22.43 20.49
C GLY A 64 10.82 -23.46 19.56
N ASP A 65 10.60 -23.40 18.23
CA ASP A 65 11.15 -24.41 17.31
C ASP A 65 12.64 -24.14 16.98
N PRO A 66 13.58 -25.04 17.34
CA PRO A 66 14.99 -24.91 17.00
C PRO A 66 15.28 -24.89 15.49
N SER A 67 14.33 -25.33 14.65
CA SER A 67 14.42 -25.31 13.17
C SER A 67 14.32 -23.89 12.58
N PHE A 68 13.82 -22.91 13.35
CA PHE A 68 13.72 -21.50 12.94
C PHE A 68 15.08 -20.78 12.80
N LYS A 69 16.18 -21.51 12.98
CA LYS A 69 17.55 -21.06 12.68
C LYS A 69 17.77 -20.76 11.19
N HIS A 70 16.96 -21.32 10.29
CA HIS A 70 16.89 -20.91 8.88
C HIS A 70 15.86 -19.79 8.66
N ARG A 71 16.12 -18.63 9.27
CA ARG A 71 15.21 -17.47 9.37
C ARG A 71 14.55 -17.03 8.06
N GLY A 72 15.21 -17.21 6.91
CA GLY A 72 14.68 -16.78 5.60
C GLY A 72 13.57 -17.68 5.06
N ALA A 73 13.80 -18.99 5.02
CA ALA A 73 12.82 -19.95 4.50
C ALA A 73 11.59 -20.06 5.41
N SER A 74 11.79 -19.96 6.72
CA SER A 74 10.71 -20.02 7.70
C SER A 74 9.86 -18.74 7.70
N LEU A 75 10.46 -17.55 7.49
CA LEU A 75 9.71 -16.29 7.37
C LEU A 75 8.86 -16.26 6.11
N TYR A 76 9.41 -16.68 4.96
CA TYR A 76 8.63 -16.77 3.72
C TYR A 76 7.46 -17.74 3.85
N ALA A 77 7.65 -18.90 4.48
CA ALA A 77 6.56 -19.85 4.71
C ALA A 77 5.43 -19.26 5.56
N VAL A 78 5.75 -18.51 6.62
CA VAL A 78 4.76 -17.81 7.46
C VAL A 78 4.06 -16.71 6.66
N LEU A 79 4.79 -15.90 5.90
CA LEU A 79 4.22 -14.86 5.05
C LEU A 79 3.25 -15.48 4.03
N LYS A 80 3.71 -16.48 3.28
CA LYS A 80 2.90 -17.22 2.30
C LYS A 80 1.64 -17.80 2.94
N ALA A 81 1.77 -18.42 4.12
CA ALA A 81 0.63 -19.01 4.82
C ALA A 81 -0.44 -17.98 5.22
N ASN A 82 -0.06 -16.74 5.53
CA ASN A 82 -1.02 -15.66 5.76
C ASN A 82 -1.60 -15.13 4.45
N VAL A 83 -0.75 -14.87 3.45
CA VAL A 83 -1.19 -14.37 2.13
C VAL A 83 -2.18 -15.32 1.45
N ASP A 84 -1.98 -16.64 1.57
CA ASP A 84 -2.90 -17.63 0.99
C ASP A 84 -4.26 -17.68 1.69
N ARG A 85 -4.39 -17.16 2.91
CA ARG A 85 -5.59 -17.29 3.77
C ARG A 85 -6.35 -15.99 3.98
N LEU A 86 -5.70 -14.86 3.78
CA LEU A 86 -6.26 -13.55 4.11
C LEU A 86 -6.64 -12.81 2.84
N HIS A 87 -7.82 -12.19 2.86
CA HIS A 87 -8.28 -11.36 1.76
C HIS A 87 -7.71 -9.95 1.86
N LEU A 88 -7.35 -9.40 0.70
CA LEU A 88 -6.85 -8.03 0.60
C LEU A 88 -7.99 -7.03 0.81
N ILE A 89 -7.72 -5.94 1.51
CA ILE A 89 -8.73 -4.92 1.82
C ILE A 89 -8.52 -3.68 0.95
N GLN A 90 -7.28 -3.20 0.87
CA GLN A 90 -6.91 -2.06 0.04
C GLN A 90 -5.50 -2.19 -0.57
N ILE A 91 -5.30 -1.50 -1.69
CA ILE A 91 -3.97 -1.19 -2.25
C ILE A 91 -3.86 0.33 -2.44
N GLY A 92 -2.83 0.93 -1.86
CA GLY A 92 -2.42 2.29 -2.19
C GLY A 92 -1.39 2.27 -3.32
N LEU A 93 -1.59 3.06 -4.38
CA LEU A 93 -0.62 3.27 -5.45
C LEU A 93 -0.25 4.75 -5.59
N THR A 94 1.05 5.01 -5.68
CA THR A 94 1.60 6.35 -5.95
C THR A 94 2.55 6.27 -7.13
N LEU A 95 2.28 7.03 -8.18
CA LEU A 95 3.19 7.22 -9.31
C LEU A 95 4.02 8.48 -9.08
N SER A 96 5.32 8.41 -9.38
CA SER A 96 6.20 9.58 -9.34
C SER A 96 7.24 9.58 -10.46
N ASP A 97 7.72 10.77 -10.82
CA ASP A 97 8.87 10.93 -11.71
C ASP A 97 10.19 10.79 -10.93
N HIS A 98 11.33 10.82 -11.62
CA HIS A 98 12.65 10.72 -10.97
C HIS A 98 12.99 11.87 -10.01
N LYS A 99 12.19 12.94 -9.98
CA LYS A 99 12.33 14.07 -9.08
C LYS A 99 11.33 14.01 -7.90
N GLY A 100 10.48 12.98 -7.85
CA GLY A 100 9.45 12.80 -6.83
C GLY A 100 8.19 13.63 -7.08
N ASN A 101 7.98 14.18 -8.27
CA ASN A 101 6.73 14.85 -8.61
C ASN A 101 5.64 13.81 -8.88
N LEU A 102 4.40 14.14 -8.53
CA LEU A 102 3.22 13.28 -8.70
C LEU A 102 2.37 13.75 -9.90
N PRO A 103 1.56 12.86 -10.50
CA PRO A 103 0.66 13.24 -11.58
C PRO A 103 -0.39 14.23 -11.10
N THR A 104 -0.57 15.32 -11.86
CA THR A 104 -1.56 16.37 -11.55
C THR A 104 -2.84 16.25 -12.35
N LEU A 105 -2.91 15.37 -13.35
CA LEU A 105 -4.07 15.13 -14.20
C LEU A 105 -4.68 16.42 -14.81
N GLY A 106 -3.82 17.41 -15.09
CA GLY A 106 -4.24 18.71 -15.61
C GLY A 106 -4.86 19.67 -14.58
N SER A 107 -4.72 19.39 -13.28
CA SER A 107 -5.27 20.19 -12.18
C SER A 107 -4.17 20.84 -11.32
N ALA A 108 -4.58 21.65 -10.34
CA ALA A 108 -3.68 22.28 -9.35
C ALA A 108 -3.37 21.37 -8.15
N LYS A 109 -3.65 20.06 -8.24
CA LYS A 109 -3.47 19.07 -7.17
C LYS A 109 -2.69 17.88 -7.70
N SER A 110 -2.05 17.17 -6.79
CA SER A 110 -1.38 15.90 -7.07
C SER A 110 -2.27 14.73 -6.67
N TYR A 111 -2.16 13.60 -7.37
CA TYR A 111 -3.04 12.47 -7.14
C TYR A 111 -2.28 11.18 -6.84
N ILE A 112 -2.83 10.42 -5.90
CA ILE A 112 -2.49 9.03 -5.60
C ILE A 112 -3.78 8.20 -5.65
N TRP A 113 -3.68 6.88 -5.74
CA TRP A 113 -4.83 5.99 -5.85
C TRP A 113 -4.94 5.08 -4.65
N GLU A 114 -6.17 4.82 -4.24
CA GLU A 114 -6.52 3.88 -3.17
C GLU A 114 -7.59 2.94 -3.70
N PHE A 115 -7.20 1.70 -3.99
CA PHE A 115 -8.09 0.65 -4.48
C PHE A 115 -8.74 -0.06 -3.31
N ASN A 116 -10.05 -0.21 -3.36
CA ASN A 116 -10.86 -0.80 -2.29
C ASN A 116 -11.46 -2.13 -2.79
N PHE A 117 -11.19 -3.23 -2.08
CA PHE A 117 -11.63 -4.57 -2.47
C PHE A 117 -12.80 -5.06 -1.63
N LYS A 118 -13.64 -5.93 -2.21
CA LYS A 118 -14.87 -6.42 -1.58
C LYS A 118 -14.78 -7.81 -0.96
N ASP A 119 -13.68 -8.53 -1.19
CA ASP A 119 -13.60 -9.96 -0.89
C ASP A 119 -13.51 -10.27 0.60
N PHE A 120 -13.04 -9.32 1.41
CA PHE A 120 -12.98 -9.50 2.86
C PHE A 120 -14.32 -9.24 3.54
N ASP A 121 -14.86 -10.27 4.20
CA ASP A 121 -16.04 -10.23 5.05
C ASP A 121 -15.66 -10.56 6.50
N VAL A 122 -15.75 -9.56 7.37
CA VAL A 122 -15.43 -9.67 8.80
C VAL A 122 -16.21 -10.79 9.49
N ALA A 123 -17.41 -11.13 9.03
CA ALA A 123 -18.23 -12.17 9.65
C ALA A 123 -17.85 -13.59 9.22
N ARG A 124 -17.09 -13.76 8.13
CA ARG A 124 -16.85 -15.06 7.49
C ARG A 124 -15.38 -15.43 7.40
N ASP A 125 -14.51 -14.44 7.23
CA ASP A 125 -13.12 -14.69 6.87
C ASP A 125 -12.19 -14.64 8.08
N ASP A 126 -11.09 -15.38 7.98
CA ASP A 126 -10.06 -15.37 9.00
C ASP A 126 -9.42 -13.98 9.12
N HIS A 127 -9.24 -13.51 10.34
CA HIS A 127 -8.61 -12.21 10.61
C HIS A 127 -8.06 -12.12 12.03
N ALA A 128 -7.15 -11.17 12.25
CA ALA A 128 -6.79 -10.72 13.58
C ALA A 128 -7.77 -9.63 14.05
N ALA A 129 -8.49 -9.88 15.15
CA ALA A 129 -9.50 -8.96 15.68
C ALA A 129 -8.95 -7.54 15.94
N ASP A 130 -7.74 -7.46 16.50
CA ASP A 130 -7.07 -6.17 16.77
C ASP A 130 -6.76 -5.40 15.47
N SER A 131 -6.42 -6.11 14.38
CA SER A 131 -6.16 -5.49 13.07
C SER A 131 -7.45 -4.95 12.46
N VAL A 132 -8.55 -5.68 12.54
CA VAL A 132 -9.86 -5.20 12.05
C VAL A 132 -10.31 -3.96 12.83
N GLU A 133 -10.15 -3.97 14.16
CA GLU A 133 -10.50 -2.81 14.99
C GLU A 133 -9.62 -1.59 14.68
N LEU A 134 -8.32 -1.80 14.45
CA LEU A 134 -7.41 -0.74 14.02
C LEU A 134 -7.84 -0.12 12.69
N LEU A 135 -8.14 -0.96 11.69
CA LEU A 135 -8.57 -0.52 10.36
C LEU A 135 -9.89 0.26 10.41
N ARG A 136 -10.86 -0.16 11.23
CA ARG A 136 -12.09 0.63 11.46
C ARG A 136 -11.78 2.02 12.00
N ARG A 137 -10.86 2.14 12.96
CA ARG A 137 -10.45 3.43 13.53
C ARG A 137 -9.71 4.32 12.53
N GLN A 138 -9.04 3.72 11.56
CA GLN A 138 -8.37 4.42 10.46
C GLN A 138 -9.34 4.84 9.35
N GLY A 139 -10.62 4.44 9.43
CA GLY A 139 -11.67 4.89 8.51
C GLY A 139 -12.10 3.85 7.47
N ILE A 140 -11.64 2.61 7.59
CA ILE A 140 -12.11 1.52 6.71
C ILE A 140 -13.56 1.17 7.03
N ASP A 141 -14.41 1.27 6.01
CA ASP A 141 -15.80 0.85 6.04
C ASP A 141 -15.95 -0.50 5.33
N PHE A 142 -15.86 -1.57 6.12
CA PHE A 142 -15.95 -2.95 5.62
C PHE A 142 -17.27 -3.27 4.92
N GLU A 143 -18.37 -2.62 5.31
CA GLU A 143 -19.67 -2.83 4.67
C GLU A 143 -19.68 -2.18 3.28
N LYS A 144 -19.17 -0.96 3.17
CA LYS A 144 -18.99 -0.28 1.88
C LYS A 144 -18.03 -1.04 0.96
N ASN A 145 -16.94 -1.58 1.51
CA ASN A 145 -16.03 -2.47 0.78
C ASN A 145 -16.79 -3.65 0.19
N ARG A 146 -17.56 -4.38 0.99
CA ARG A 146 -18.31 -5.54 0.51
C ARG A 146 -19.35 -5.20 -0.57
N GLU A 147 -19.98 -4.03 -0.49
CA GLU A 147 -21.01 -3.59 -1.44
C GLU A 147 -20.46 -3.03 -2.75
N PHE A 148 -19.40 -2.20 -2.69
CA PHE A 148 -18.92 -1.42 -3.83
C PHE A 148 -17.48 -1.71 -4.25
N GLY A 149 -16.75 -2.52 -3.48
CA GLY A 149 -15.36 -2.85 -3.71
C GLY A 149 -15.14 -3.64 -4.98
N ILE A 150 -13.90 -3.61 -5.44
CA ILE A 150 -13.38 -4.31 -6.61
C ILE A 150 -13.25 -5.80 -6.30
N ASP A 151 -13.62 -6.66 -7.24
CA ASP A 151 -13.31 -8.09 -7.18
C ASP A 151 -11.80 -8.28 -7.37
N SER A 152 -11.12 -8.94 -6.41
CA SER A 152 -9.67 -9.25 -6.50
C SER A 152 -9.32 -10.48 -7.33
#